data_AF-A0A455UA03-F1
#
_entry.id   AF-A0A455UA03-F1
#
_cell.length_a   1.000
_cell.length_b   1.000
_cell.length_c   1.000
_cell.angle_alpha   90.00
_cell.angle_beta   90.00
_cell.angle_gamma   90.00
#
_symmetry.space_group_name_H-M   'P 1'
#
loop_
_entity.id
_entity.type
_entity.pdbx_description
1 polymer ?
#
loop_
_entity_poly.entity_id
_entity_poly.type
_entity_poly.pdbx_seq_one_letter_code
_entity_poly.pdbx_strand_id
1 'polypeptide(L)'
;MEENIPLVCFAASGGARMQEALFSLMQMAKTSAALEKLKQHGVPYISVLTDPVFGGVSASLAMLGDLNIAEPNALIGFAGPRVIEQTVRETLPEGFQRSEFLLEHGTVDMIVHRHEMRARVGSVLRKLTHHAATPVSSSNPDDADVVEPIVEEDNLAETADVTFEKVEEPKKDTTTAKSDDHSRNA
;
A
#
# COMPACT_ATOMS: atom_id res chain seq x y z
N MET A 1 3.63 -15.55 -1.70
CA MET A 1 3.60 -16.63 -2.71
C MET A 1 3.80 -17.98 -2.04
N GLU A 2 4.79 -18.11 -1.16
CA GLU A 2 5.08 -19.35 -0.39
C GLU A 2 3.85 -19.89 0.37
N GLU A 3 3.14 -19.02 1.08
CA GLU A 3 1.95 -19.43 1.86
C GLU A 3 0.66 -19.61 1.05
N ASN A 4 0.66 -19.29 -0.25
CA ASN A 4 -0.54 -19.34 -1.12
C ASN A 4 -1.79 -18.59 -0.56
N ILE A 5 -1.57 -17.53 0.21
CA ILE A 5 -2.64 -16.72 0.80
C ILE A 5 -3.07 -15.62 -0.20
N PRO A 6 -4.38 -15.45 -0.47
CA PRO A 6 -4.89 -14.37 -1.30
C PRO A 6 -4.49 -12.98 -0.77
N LEU A 7 -4.25 -12.03 -1.69
CA LEU A 7 -3.91 -10.66 -1.35
C LEU A 7 -5.13 -9.75 -1.55
N VAL A 8 -5.41 -8.90 -0.56
CA VAL A 8 -6.36 -7.78 -0.69
C VAL A 8 -5.62 -6.49 -0.41
N CYS A 9 -5.68 -5.52 -1.32
CA CYS A 9 -5.03 -4.24 -1.17
C CYS A 9 -6.04 -3.10 -1.23
N PHE A 10 -6.10 -2.28 -0.17
CA PHE A 10 -6.84 -1.03 -0.18
C PHE A 10 -5.91 0.09 -0.68
N ALA A 11 -6.16 0.56 -1.89
CA ALA A 11 -5.39 1.63 -2.50
C ALA A 11 -6.04 2.99 -2.19
N ALA A 12 -5.26 3.87 -1.56
CA ALA A 12 -5.55 5.29 -1.39
C ALA A 12 -4.25 6.06 -1.66
N SER A 13 -4.21 6.85 -2.73
CA SER A 13 -3.01 7.59 -3.11
C SER A 13 -3.34 8.79 -3.99
N GLY A 14 -2.71 9.94 -3.70
CA GLY A 14 -2.69 11.08 -4.63
C GLY A 14 -1.67 10.95 -5.77
N GLY A 15 -0.88 9.88 -5.80
CA GLY A 15 0.19 9.67 -6.79
C GLY A 15 1.52 9.21 -6.17
N ALA A 16 2.55 9.18 -7.01
CA ALA A 16 3.90 8.80 -6.60
C ALA A 16 4.54 9.89 -5.71
N ARG A 17 5.32 9.48 -4.71
CA ARG A 17 5.99 10.41 -3.78
C ARG A 17 7.17 11.09 -4.46
N MET A 18 7.00 12.33 -4.90
CA MET A 18 7.99 13.06 -5.70
C MET A 18 9.34 13.25 -5.00
N GLN A 19 9.37 13.27 -3.67
CA GLN A 19 10.60 13.43 -2.88
C GLN A 19 11.58 12.27 -3.07
N GLU A 20 11.09 11.10 -3.45
CA GLU A 20 11.91 9.91 -3.73
C GLU A 20 12.19 9.75 -5.25
N ALA A 21 11.64 10.65 -6.07
CA ALA A 21 11.85 10.74 -7.52
C ALA A 21 11.79 9.39 -8.24
N LEU A 22 12.90 8.96 -8.85
CA LEU A 22 12.98 7.71 -9.62
C LEU A 22 12.68 6.48 -8.77
N PHE A 23 12.99 6.50 -7.47
CA PHE A 23 12.69 5.37 -6.59
C PHE A 23 11.18 5.14 -6.44
N SER A 24 10.39 6.22 -6.36
CA SER A 24 8.93 6.14 -6.37
C SER A 24 8.40 5.58 -7.69
N LEU A 25 8.97 5.99 -8.83
CA LEU A 25 8.58 5.46 -10.13
C LEU A 25 8.88 3.96 -10.24
N MET A 26 10.06 3.54 -9.79
CA MET A 26 10.47 2.13 -9.84
C MET A 26 9.62 1.22 -8.94
N GLN A 27 8.95 1.76 -7.92
CA GLN A 27 7.99 0.98 -7.15
C GLN A 27 6.85 0.45 -8.01
N MET A 28 6.41 1.20 -9.03
CA MET A 28 5.36 0.71 -9.94
C MET A 28 5.81 -0.56 -10.66
N ALA A 29 7.01 -0.55 -11.25
CA ALA A 29 7.55 -1.71 -11.93
C ALA A 29 7.76 -2.88 -10.97
N LYS A 30 8.27 -2.61 -9.76
CA LYS A 30 8.52 -3.63 -8.73
C LYS A 30 7.23 -4.29 -8.26
N THR A 31 6.19 -3.52 -7.90
CA THR A 31 4.93 -4.06 -7.41
C THR A 31 4.18 -4.79 -8.51
N SER A 32 4.10 -4.23 -9.73
CA SER A 32 3.50 -4.91 -10.87
C SER A 32 4.17 -6.25 -11.18
N ALA A 33 5.51 -6.31 -11.14
CA ALA A 33 6.24 -7.57 -11.35
C ALA A 33 5.97 -8.59 -10.23
N ALA A 34 5.77 -8.14 -8.99
CA ALA A 34 5.41 -9.03 -7.88
C ALA A 34 3.97 -9.57 -8.04
N LEU A 35 3.02 -8.74 -8.49
CA LEU A 35 1.64 -9.17 -8.76
C LEU A 35 1.56 -10.13 -9.94
N GLU A 36 2.34 -9.92 -10.99
CA GLU A 36 2.40 -10.85 -12.12
C GLU A 36 2.89 -12.23 -11.66
N LYS A 37 3.91 -12.28 -10.79
CA LYS A 37 4.33 -13.54 -10.17
C LYS A 37 3.20 -14.15 -9.33
N LEU A 38 2.48 -13.35 -8.54
CA LEU A 38 1.35 -13.82 -7.73
C LEU A 38 0.27 -14.48 -8.61
N LYS A 39 -0.08 -13.83 -9.71
CA LYS A 39 -1.02 -14.32 -10.73
C LYS A 39 -0.56 -15.63 -11.37
N GLN A 40 0.73 -15.75 -11.70
CA GLN A 40 1.31 -16.99 -12.24
C GLN A 40 1.22 -18.17 -11.27
N HIS A 41 1.19 -17.91 -9.95
CA HIS A 41 0.98 -18.93 -8.93
C HIS A 41 -0.52 -19.25 -8.69
N GLY A 42 -1.43 -18.58 -9.40
CA GLY A 42 -2.87 -18.76 -9.24
C GLY A 42 -3.41 -18.25 -7.90
N VAL A 43 -2.67 -17.37 -7.21
CA VAL A 43 -3.09 -16.79 -5.94
C VAL A 43 -3.92 -15.53 -6.21
N PRO A 44 -5.19 -15.46 -5.76
CA PRO A 44 -6.06 -14.33 -6.06
C PRO A 44 -5.57 -13.00 -5.49
N TYR A 45 -5.67 -11.94 -6.28
CA TYR A 45 -5.44 -10.56 -5.88
C TYR A 45 -6.68 -9.70 -6.10
N ILE A 46 -7.20 -9.10 -5.02
CA ILE A 46 -8.29 -8.12 -5.08
C ILE A 46 -7.76 -6.73 -4.77
N SER A 47 -7.99 -5.80 -5.70
CA SER A 47 -7.72 -4.38 -5.50
C SER A 47 -8.99 -3.67 -5.05
N VAL A 48 -8.92 -2.94 -3.94
CA VAL A 48 -10.01 -2.10 -3.44
C VAL A 48 -9.59 -0.64 -3.56
N LEU A 49 -10.29 0.10 -4.41
CA LEU A 49 -10.02 1.49 -4.78
C LEU A 49 -10.82 2.42 -3.86
N THR A 50 -10.13 3.19 -3.03
CA THR A 50 -10.75 4.15 -2.11
C THR A 50 -10.40 5.58 -2.49
N ASP A 51 -11.24 6.53 -2.10
CA ASP A 51 -11.06 7.92 -2.51
C ASP A 51 -9.87 8.60 -1.80
N PRO A 52 -8.86 9.15 -2.50
CA PRO A 52 -8.61 9.09 -3.95
C PRO A 52 -7.56 8.04 -4.38
N VAL A 53 -7.58 7.60 -5.65
CA VAL A 53 -6.51 6.79 -6.27
C VAL A 53 -6.02 7.42 -7.58
N PHE A 54 -4.83 8.02 -7.55
CA PHE A 54 -4.24 8.70 -8.70
C PHE A 54 -2.82 8.26 -9.06
N GLY A 55 -2.39 8.66 -10.25
CA GLY A 55 -1.00 8.63 -10.69
C GLY A 55 -0.44 7.22 -10.77
N GLY A 56 0.80 7.05 -10.32
CA GLY A 56 1.52 5.79 -10.43
C GLY A 56 0.83 4.61 -9.78
N VAL A 57 0.11 4.82 -8.67
CA VAL A 57 -0.63 3.73 -7.98
C VAL A 57 -1.80 3.25 -8.83
N SER A 58 -2.58 4.16 -9.42
CA SER A 58 -3.65 3.82 -10.37
C SER A 58 -3.13 3.13 -11.64
N ALA A 59 -1.91 3.44 -12.08
CA ALA A 59 -1.28 2.83 -13.26
C ALA A 59 -0.42 1.59 -12.95
N SER A 60 -0.52 1.04 -11.72
CA SER A 60 0.21 -0.15 -11.31
C SER A 60 -0.65 -1.00 -10.37
N LEU A 61 -0.23 -1.14 -9.11
CA LEU A 61 -0.83 -2.00 -8.09
C LEU A 61 -2.36 -1.93 -8.09
N ALA A 62 -2.94 -0.74 -8.12
CA ALA A 62 -4.38 -0.58 -7.92
C ALA A 62 -5.25 -1.06 -9.09
N MET A 63 -4.72 -1.20 -10.31
CA MET A 63 -5.51 -1.61 -11.49
C MET A 63 -5.14 -2.99 -12.02
N LEU A 64 -4.25 -3.70 -11.33
CA LEU A 64 -3.80 -5.05 -11.70
C LEU A 64 -4.46 -6.15 -10.87
N GLY A 65 -5.59 -5.84 -10.20
CA GLY A 65 -6.41 -6.83 -9.52
C GLY A 65 -6.94 -7.88 -10.49
N ASP A 66 -7.09 -9.13 -10.02
CA ASP A 66 -7.99 -10.08 -10.66
C ASP A 66 -9.45 -9.60 -10.55
N LEU A 67 -9.72 -8.78 -9.52
CA LEU A 67 -10.97 -8.05 -9.35
C LEU A 67 -10.68 -6.66 -8.75
N ASN A 68 -11.16 -5.63 -9.41
CA ASN A 68 -11.09 -4.23 -9.01
C ASN A 68 -12.45 -3.80 -8.42
N ILE A 69 -12.47 -3.60 -7.10
CA ILE A 69 -13.64 -3.10 -6.36
C ILE A 69 -13.41 -1.61 -6.08
N ALA A 70 -14.43 -0.77 -6.23
CA ALA A 70 -14.38 0.62 -5.78
C ALA A 70 -15.37 0.90 -4.64
N GLU A 71 -15.04 1.86 -3.77
CA GLU A 71 -16.03 2.49 -2.90
C GLU A 71 -16.92 3.46 -3.69
N PRO A 72 -18.18 3.71 -3.25
CA PRO A 72 -19.08 4.64 -3.92
C PRO A 72 -18.49 6.05 -4.02
N ASN A 73 -18.70 6.71 -5.15
CA ASN A 73 -18.18 8.03 -5.49
C ASN A 73 -16.64 8.18 -5.42
N ALA A 74 -15.87 7.10 -5.35
CA ALA A 74 -14.41 7.19 -5.24
C ALA A 74 -13.80 7.85 -6.49
N LEU A 75 -12.85 8.78 -6.30
CA LEU A 75 -12.20 9.48 -7.40
C LEU A 75 -10.91 8.76 -7.80
N ILE A 76 -10.90 8.19 -9.00
CA ILE A 76 -9.85 7.27 -9.45
C ILE A 76 -9.44 7.61 -10.89
N GLY A 77 -8.14 7.67 -11.15
CA GLY A 77 -7.63 7.78 -12.53
C GLY A 77 -6.14 8.10 -12.60
N PHE A 78 -5.57 8.12 -13.81
CA PHE A 78 -4.13 8.34 -13.94
C PHE A 78 -3.71 9.79 -13.64
N ALA A 79 -4.31 10.76 -14.35
CA ALA A 79 -4.06 12.18 -14.13
C ALA A 79 -5.20 12.79 -13.31
N GLY A 80 -4.88 13.75 -12.44
CA GLY A 80 -5.91 14.49 -11.70
C GLY A 80 -6.80 15.33 -12.64
N PRO A 81 -8.08 15.55 -12.31
CA PRO A 81 -9.05 16.24 -13.18
C PRO A 81 -8.57 17.64 -13.58
N ARG A 82 -7.96 18.38 -12.65
CA ARG A 82 -7.38 19.71 -12.91
C ARG A 82 -6.33 19.71 -14.03
N VAL A 83 -5.47 18.70 -14.07
CA VAL A 83 -4.41 18.61 -15.09
C VAL A 83 -5.03 18.29 -16.46
N ILE A 84 -6.06 17.46 -16.47
CA ILE A 84 -6.77 17.09 -17.69
C ILE A 84 -7.51 18.30 -18.27
N GLU A 85 -8.29 19.02 -17.45
CA GLU A 85 -8.99 20.25 -17.85
C GLU A 85 -8.05 21.30 -18.42
N GLN A 86 -6.90 21.52 -17.78
CA GLN A 86 -5.89 22.47 -18.26
C GLN A 86 -5.28 22.08 -19.62
N THR A 87 -5.21 20.77 -19.89
CA THR A 87 -4.63 20.25 -21.13
C THR A 87 -5.63 20.28 -22.29
N VAL A 88 -6.86 19.80 -22.05
CA VAL A 88 -7.91 19.73 -23.07
C VAL A 88 -8.61 21.09 -23.27
N ARG A 89 -8.55 21.98 -22.28
CA ARG A 89 -9.21 23.30 -22.25
C ARG A 89 -10.74 23.22 -22.37
N GLU A 90 -11.29 22.12 -21.87
CA GLU A 90 -12.73 21.87 -21.77
C GLU A 90 -13.08 21.46 -20.34
N THR A 91 -14.34 21.67 -19.96
CA THR A 91 -14.88 21.19 -18.68
C THR A 91 -15.15 19.70 -18.75
N LEU A 92 -14.71 18.96 -17.74
CA LEU A 92 -14.97 17.53 -17.69
C LEU A 92 -16.45 17.23 -17.42
N PRO A 93 -17.00 16.13 -17.97
CA PRO A 93 -18.35 15.69 -17.67
C PRO A 93 -18.58 15.49 -16.16
N GLU A 94 -19.83 15.63 -15.73
CA GLU A 94 -20.21 15.29 -14.36
C GLU A 94 -19.92 13.81 -14.09
N GLY A 95 -19.38 13.51 -12.91
CA GLY A 95 -19.02 12.15 -12.53
C GLY A 95 -17.75 11.61 -13.20
N PHE A 96 -17.05 12.39 -14.01
CA PHE A 96 -15.78 11.95 -14.60
C PHE A 96 -14.80 11.45 -13.52
N GLN A 97 -14.15 10.31 -13.78
CA GLN A 97 -13.26 9.61 -12.83
C GLN A 97 -13.91 9.09 -11.55
N ARG A 98 -15.23 9.19 -11.37
CA ARG A 98 -15.92 8.54 -10.26
C ARG A 98 -16.03 7.03 -10.49
N SER A 99 -16.14 6.27 -9.40
CA SER A 99 -16.36 4.83 -9.42
C SER A 99 -17.50 4.40 -10.35
N GLU A 100 -18.59 5.15 -10.39
CA GLU A 100 -19.77 4.91 -11.22
C GLU A 100 -19.43 5.05 -12.70
N PHE A 101 -18.73 6.13 -13.06
CA PHE A 101 -18.22 6.33 -14.41
C PHE A 101 -17.26 5.21 -14.81
N LEU A 102 -16.36 4.80 -13.92
CA LEU A 102 -15.39 3.73 -14.20
C LEU A 102 -16.02 2.36 -14.34
N LEU A 103 -17.09 2.08 -13.59
CA LEU A 103 -17.89 0.87 -13.72
C LEU A 103 -18.58 0.83 -15.09
N GLU A 104 -19.19 1.94 -15.53
CA GLU A 104 -19.83 2.04 -16.84
C GLU A 104 -18.84 1.83 -18.01
N HIS A 105 -17.57 2.20 -17.82
CA HIS A 105 -16.51 2.06 -18.83
C HIS A 105 -15.70 0.77 -18.70
N GLY A 106 -16.04 -0.11 -17.75
CA GLY A 106 -15.40 -1.43 -17.59
C GLY A 106 -14.02 -1.41 -16.93
N THR A 107 -13.65 -0.33 -16.25
CA THR A 107 -12.38 -0.24 -15.49
C THR A 107 -12.50 -0.84 -14.09
N VAL A 108 -13.71 -0.76 -13.50
CA VAL A 108 -14.05 -1.30 -12.17
C VAL A 108 -15.07 -2.43 -12.35
N ASP A 109 -14.93 -3.51 -11.59
CA ASP A 109 -15.82 -4.68 -11.68
C ASP A 109 -17.10 -4.53 -10.84
N MET A 110 -16.99 -3.85 -9.68
CA MET A 110 -18.14 -3.58 -8.81
C MET A 110 -17.89 -2.43 -7.85
N ILE A 111 -18.98 -1.80 -7.42
CA ILE A 111 -18.99 -0.76 -6.39
C ILE A 111 -19.59 -1.34 -5.12
N VAL A 112 -18.90 -1.20 -3.99
CA VAL A 112 -19.30 -1.81 -2.72
C VAL A 112 -19.17 -0.81 -1.59
N HIS A 113 -20.25 -0.62 -0.83
CA HIS A 113 -20.24 0.25 0.35
C HIS A 113 -19.33 -0.34 1.44
N ARG A 114 -18.60 0.52 2.18
CA ARG A 114 -17.61 0.10 3.18
C ARG A 114 -18.13 -0.90 4.21
N HIS A 115 -19.37 -0.71 4.69
CA HIS A 115 -20.01 -1.63 5.65
C HIS A 115 -20.23 -3.04 5.10
N GLU A 116 -20.36 -3.21 3.79
CA GLU A 116 -20.54 -4.52 3.15
C GLU A 116 -19.22 -5.11 2.64
N MET A 117 -18.14 -4.32 2.62
CA MET A 117 -16.86 -4.66 1.99
C MET A 117 -16.31 -5.98 2.53
N ARG A 118 -16.24 -6.15 3.86
CA ARG A 118 -15.74 -7.38 4.50
C ARG A 118 -16.50 -8.61 4.03
N ALA A 119 -17.84 -8.55 4.08
CA ALA A 119 -18.69 -9.66 3.69
C ALA A 119 -18.57 -9.97 2.18
N ARG A 120 -18.52 -8.93 1.35
CA ARG A 120 -18.39 -9.06 -0.11
C ARG A 120 -17.05 -9.65 -0.53
N VAL A 121 -15.94 -9.08 -0.06
CA VAL A 121 -14.59 -9.56 -0.35
C VAL A 121 -14.42 -10.99 0.15
N GLY A 122 -14.88 -11.31 1.36
CA GLY A 122 -14.84 -12.68 1.89
C GLY A 122 -15.65 -13.67 1.04
N SER A 123 -16.81 -13.26 0.53
CA SER A 123 -17.62 -14.09 -0.38
C SER A 123 -16.92 -14.35 -1.71
N VAL A 124 -16.30 -13.32 -2.31
CA VAL A 124 -15.55 -13.44 -3.56
C VAL A 124 -14.35 -14.36 -3.38
N LEU A 125 -13.53 -14.12 -2.34
CA LEU A 125 -12.34 -14.93 -2.07
C LEU A 125 -12.69 -16.40 -1.90
N ARG A 126 -13.75 -16.74 -1.16
CA ARG A 126 -14.20 -18.14 -1.02
C ARG A 126 -14.49 -18.81 -2.37
N LYS A 127 -15.09 -18.08 -3.31
CA LYS A 127 -15.36 -18.60 -4.65
C LYS A 127 -14.06 -18.81 -5.44
N LEU A 128 -13.15 -17.84 -5.39
CA LEU A 128 -11.87 -17.90 -6.10
C LEU A 128 -10.93 -18.98 -5.53
N THR A 129 -11.02 -19.27 -4.23
CA THR A 129 -10.21 -20.30 -3.57
C THR A 129 -10.91 -21.65 -3.46
N HIS A 130 -12.11 -21.82 -4.04
CA HIS A 130 -12.92 -23.04 -3.98
C HIS A 130 -13.28 -23.49 -2.55
N HIS A 131 -13.37 -22.57 -1.60
CA HIS A 131 -13.88 -22.85 -0.26
C HIS A 131 -15.41 -22.83 -0.22
N ALA A 132 -15.99 -23.66 0.65
CA ALA A 132 -17.42 -23.67 0.89
C ALA A 132 -17.92 -22.31 1.41
N ALA A 133 -19.14 -21.95 0.99
CA ALA A 133 -19.82 -20.76 1.49
C ALA A 133 -20.08 -20.90 2.99
N THR A 134 -19.66 -19.92 3.79
CA THR A 134 -20.09 -19.84 5.19
C THR A 134 -21.55 -19.41 5.20
N PRO A 135 -22.43 -20.10 5.96
CA PRO A 135 -23.79 -19.62 6.16
C PRO A 135 -23.74 -18.21 6.73
N VAL A 136 -24.47 -17.28 6.13
CA VAL A 136 -24.50 -15.87 6.56
C VAL A 136 -25.06 -15.82 7.98
N SER A 137 -24.16 -15.77 8.98
CA SER A 137 -24.51 -15.47 10.36
C SER A 137 -24.98 -14.02 10.41
N SER A 138 -26.18 -13.78 10.93
CA SER A 138 -26.74 -12.45 11.18
C SER A 138 -26.08 -11.72 12.35
N SER A 139 -24.82 -12.03 12.67
CA SER A 139 -24.06 -11.34 13.71
C SER A 139 -23.56 -10.01 13.21
N ASN A 140 -23.54 -9.00 14.09
CA ASN A 140 -23.14 -7.64 13.76
C ASN A 140 -21.75 -7.61 13.10
N PRO A 141 -21.50 -6.69 12.14
CA PRO A 141 -20.20 -6.57 11.49
C PRO A 141 -19.03 -6.28 12.45
N ASP A 142 -19.32 -5.84 13.68
CA ASP A 142 -18.36 -5.56 14.74
C ASP A 142 -17.92 -6.81 15.54
N ASP A 143 -18.59 -7.97 15.39
CA ASP A 143 -18.23 -9.21 16.11
C ASP A 143 -17.18 -10.05 15.35
N ALA A 144 -16.48 -9.46 14.39
CA ALA A 144 -15.36 -10.11 13.74
C ALA A 144 -14.17 -10.13 14.70
N ASP A 145 -13.89 -11.29 15.31
CA ASP A 145 -12.66 -11.51 16.09
C ASP A 145 -11.45 -10.98 15.30
N VAL A 146 -10.87 -9.90 15.81
CA VAL A 146 -9.59 -9.37 15.34
C VAL A 146 -8.55 -10.39 15.80
N VAL A 147 -8.24 -11.36 14.93
CA VAL A 147 -7.07 -12.20 15.13
C VAL A 147 -5.87 -11.29 14.90
N GLU A 148 -5.17 -10.92 15.98
CA GLU A 148 -3.94 -10.15 15.90
C GLU A 148 -2.94 -10.85 14.96
N PRO A 149 -2.19 -10.10 14.14
CA PRO A 149 -1.22 -10.71 13.26
C PRO A 149 -0.15 -11.42 14.10
N ILE A 150 0.03 -12.71 13.87
CA ILE A 150 1.14 -13.47 14.43
C ILE A 150 2.41 -12.92 13.79
N VAL A 151 3.12 -12.04 14.51
CA VAL A 151 4.52 -11.73 14.25
C VAL A 151 5.36 -12.80 14.93
N GLU A 152 5.80 -13.80 14.17
CA GLU A 152 6.88 -14.68 14.60
C GLU A 152 8.20 -13.91 14.47
N GLU A 153 8.74 -13.45 15.60
CA GLU A 153 9.97 -12.63 15.70
C GLU A 153 11.27 -13.41 15.41
N ASP A 154 11.21 -14.73 15.21
CA ASP A 154 12.38 -15.61 15.31
C ASP A 154 13.32 -15.67 14.08
N ASN A 155 13.03 -14.96 12.98
CA ASN A 155 13.83 -15.09 11.74
C ASN A 155 14.66 -13.86 11.32
N LEU A 156 14.93 -12.90 12.22
CA LEU A 156 15.79 -11.75 11.93
C LEU A 156 17.26 -11.88 12.39
N ALA A 157 17.67 -13.00 13.00
CA ALA A 157 18.98 -13.09 13.65
C ALA A 157 20.14 -13.64 12.81
N GLU A 158 19.94 -14.20 11.61
CA GLU A 158 21.01 -14.97 10.94
C GLU A 158 21.76 -14.30 9.77
N THR A 159 21.48 -13.04 9.41
CA THR A 159 22.22 -12.39 8.30
C THR A 159 22.73 -10.99 8.60
N ALA A 160 23.25 -10.77 9.81
CA ALA A 160 23.90 -9.51 10.17
C ALA A 160 25.26 -9.70 10.86
N ASP A 161 26.05 -10.69 10.42
CA ASP A 161 27.49 -10.72 10.69
C ASP A 161 28.24 -10.24 9.43
N VAL A 162 28.38 -8.93 9.29
CA VAL A 162 29.47 -8.31 8.53
C VAL A 162 30.04 -7.16 9.36
N THR A 163 31.12 -7.50 10.06
CA THR A 163 32.18 -6.67 10.66
C THR A 163 32.17 -5.18 10.32
N PHE A 164 32.06 -4.34 11.35
CA PHE A 164 32.63 -3.00 11.38
C PHE A 164 33.49 -2.83 12.64
N GLU A 165 34.74 -2.43 12.42
CA GLU A 165 35.78 -2.24 13.42
C GLU A 165 35.40 -1.19 14.48
N LYS A 166 35.81 -1.48 15.72
CA LYS A 166 35.57 -0.72 16.94
C LYS A 166 36.49 0.52 16.96
N VAL A 167 35.92 1.73 17.00
CA VAL A 167 36.65 2.95 17.42
C VAL A 167 36.17 3.32 18.82
N GLU A 168 37.08 3.18 19.80
CA GLU A 168 36.86 3.44 21.23
C GLU A 168 36.83 4.95 21.52
N GLU A 169 35.79 5.43 22.22
CA GLU A 169 35.75 6.77 22.83
C GLU A 169 36.61 6.82 24.11
N PRO A 170 37.35 7.91 24.37
CA PRO A 170 38.25 7.97 25.51
C PRO A 170 37.53 8.31 26.83
N LYS A 171 37.87 7.57 27.89
CA LYS A 171 37.42 7.79 29.27
C LYS A 171 37.96 9.10 29.85
N LYS A 172 37.08 9.86 30.51
CA LYS A 172 37.45 10.97 31.41
C LYS A 172 37.97 10.40 32.73
N ASP A 173 39.26 10.58 33.01
CA ASP A 173 39.81 10.46 34.36
C ASP A 173 40.21 11.83 34.90
N THR A 174 39.68 12.14 36.08
CA THR A 174 40.01 13.30 36.91
C THR A 174 41.33 13.08 37.63
N THR A 175 42.33 13.93 37.38
CA THR A 175 43.43 14.15 38.34
C THR A 175 43.81 15.63 38.39
N THR A 176 43.70 16.18 39.58
CA THR A 176 44.23 17.47 40.05
C THR A 176 45.75 17.57 39.91
N ALA A 177 46.26 18.67 39.35
CA ALA A 177 47.46 19.38 39.84
C ALA A 177 47.62 20.76 39.16
N LYS A 178 47.86 21.76 40.00
CA LYS A 178 48.26 23.14 39.70
C LYS A 178 49.53 23.22 38.83
N SER A 179 49.61 24.22 37.96
CA SER A 179 50.55 25.36 38.07
C SER A 179 50.63 26.12 36.74
N ASP A 180 50.52 27.46 36.82
CA ASP A 180 51.27 28.48 36.07
C ASP A 180 51.14 28.50 34.53
N ASP A 181 51.16 29.60 33.80
CA ASP A 181 51.16 31.04 34.02
C ASP A 181 51.11 31.66 32.60
N HIS A 182 50.66 32.91 32.51
CA HIS A 182 50.96 33.88 31.45
C HIS A 182 50.40 33.70 30.01
N SER A 183 49.35 34.50 29.77
CA SER A 183 49.41 35.70 28.92
C SER A 183 48.85 35.65 27.47
N ARG A 184 48.12 36.74 27.17
CA ARG A 184 47.83 37.39 25.85
C ARG A 184 46.62 36.83 25.09
N ASN A 185 45.45 37.51 25.14
CA ASN A 185 45.04 38.66 24.31
C ASN A 185 45.40 38.51 22.82
N ALA A 186 44.42 38.23 21.96
CA ALA A 186 43.69 39.22 21.16
C ALA A 186 42.54 38.52 20.39
#